data_AF-A0A1B6EG37-F1
#
_entry.id   AF-A0A1B6EG37-F1
#
_cell.length_a   1.000
_cell.length_b   1.000
_cell.length_c   1.000
_cell.angle_alpha   90.00
_cell.angle_beta   90.00
_cell.angle_gamma   90.00
#
_symmetry.space_group_name_H-M   'P 1'
#
loop_
_entity.id
_entity.type
_entity.pdbx_description
1 polymer ?
#
loop_
_entity_poly.entity_id
_entity_poly.type
_entity_poly.pdbx_seq_one_letter_code
_entity_poly.pdbx_strand_id
1 'polypeptide(L)'
;AGLVVANRLSENKRWKILILEAGGNPTITSEIPGYIIFGWGSEMDWSFKTEPEDSIFLALKNRTNTWSRGKALGGSSILNHIIYIRGNSKDYDNWAALNNS
;
A
#
# COMPACT_ATOMS: atom_id res chain seq x y z
N ALA A 1 3.58 -2.25 -5.85
CA ALA A 1 4.36 -3.31 -6.53
C ALA A 1 3.94 -3.54 -7.98
N GLY A 2 2.63 -3.70 -8.28
CA GLY A 2 2.14 -4.03 -9.63
C GLY A 2 2.67 -3.14 -10.76
N LEU A 3 2.64 -1.82 -10.62
CA LEU A 3 3.13 -0.90 -11.67
C LEU A 3 4.63 -1.04 -11.95
N VAL A 4 5.46 -1.34 -10.94
CA VAL A 4 6.90 -1.53 -11.13
C VAL A 4 7.14 -2.78 -11.99
N VAL A 5 6.43 -3.87 -11.71
CA VAL A 5 6.52 -5.11 -12.50
C VAL A 5 6.02 -4.86 -13.92
N ALA A 6 4.85 -4.21 -14.08
CA ALA A 6 4.30 -3.89 -15.39
C ALA A 6 5.26 -3.03 -16.23
N ASN A 7 5.92 -2.04 -15.61
CA ASN A 7 6.92 -1.21 -16.27
C ASN A 7 8.14 -2.02 -16.73
N ARG A 8 8.62 -2.96 -15.92
CA ARG A 8 9.72 -3.85 -16.32
C ARG A 8 9.34 -4.80 -17.45
N LEU A 9 8.15 -5.39 -17.39
CA LEU A 9 7.68 -6.30 -18.43
C LEU A 9 7.45 -5.58 -19.77
N SER A 10 7.00 -4.32 -19.74
CA SER A 10 6.73 -3.52 -20.94
C SER A 10 7.99 -3.02 -21.66
N GLU A 11 9.18 -3.18 -21.06
CA GLU A 11 10.47 -2.99 -21.74
C GLU A 11 10.58 -3.93 -22.96
N ASN A 12 9.99 -5.13 -22.88
CA ASN A 12 9.88 -6.03 -24.01
C ASN A 12 8.68 -5.67 -24.90
N LYS A 13 8.95 -5.05 -26.06
CA LYS A 13 7.92 -4.60 -27.01
C LYS A 13 7.07 -5.70 -27.63
N ARG A 14 7.45 -6.97 -27.50
CA ARG A 14 6.64 -8.11 -27.98
C ARG A 14 5.51 -8.47 -27.03
N TRP A 15 5.56 -8.04 -25.78
CA TRP A 15 4.58 -8.39 -24.77
C TRP A 15 3.49 -7.33 -24.66
N LYS A 16 2.24 -7.78 -24.52
CA LYS A 16 1.09 -6.93 -24.23
C LYS A 16 0.78 -7.07 -22.74
N ILE A 17 0.86 -5.95 -22.02
CA ILE A 17 0.67 -5.92 -20.57
C ILE A 17 -0.67 -5.23 -20.27
N LEU A 18 -1.52 -5.89 -19.51
CA LEU A 18 -2.79 -5.35 -19.01
C LEU A 18 -2.68 -5.15 -17.50
N ILE A 19 -3.16 -4.00 -17.02
CA ILE A 19 -3.23 -3.66 -15.60
C ILE A 19 -4.70 -3.53 -15.25
N LEU A 20 -5.15 -4.32 -14.27
CA LEU A 20 -6.47 -4.20 -13.68
C LEU A 20 -6.33 -3.52 -12.31
N GLU A 21 -6.87 -2.31 -12.21
CA GLU A 21 -6.89 -1.51 -10.99
C GLU A 21 -8.36 -1.26 -10.62
N ALA A 22 -8.71 -1.51 -9.36
CA ALA A 22 -10.08 -1.36 -8.88
C ALA A 22 -10.44 0.09 -8.57
N GLY A 23 -9.43 0.93 -8.33
CA GLY A 23 -9.57 2.36 -8.15
C GLY A 23 -9.47 3.17 -9.44
N GLY A 24 -9.55 4.50 -9.27
CA GLY A 24 -9.35 5.45 -10.35
C GLY A 24 -7.92 5.93 -10.49
N ASN A 25 -7.76 7.08 -11.13
CA ASN A 25 -6.50 7.83 -11.09
C ASN A 25 -6.32 8.49 -9.71
N PRO A 26 -5.07 8.62 -9.23
CA PRO A 26 -4.78 9.45 -8.07
C PRO A 26 -5.21 10.90 -8.33
N THR A 27 -5.61 11.60 -7.27
CA THR A 27 -5.91 13.04 -7.31
C THR A 27 -4.68 13.87 -6.91
N ILE A 28 -4.77 15.19 -7.07
CA ILE A 28 -3.70 16.14 -6.72
C ILE A 28 -3.25 16.04 -5.26
N THR A 29 -4.10 15.56 -4.34
CA THR A 29 -3.74 15.43 -2.92
C THR A 29 -2.67 14.36 -2.69
N SER A 30 -2.54 13.39 -3.60
CA SER A 30 -1.48 12.38 -3.56
C SER A 30 -0.11 12.89 -4.01
N GLU A 31 -0.08 14.01 -4.74
CA GLU A 31 1.16 14.61 -5.26
C GLU A 31 1.80 15.58 -4.26
N ILE A 32 1.01 16.09 -3.30
CA ILE A 32 1.47 17.03 -2.28
C ILE A 32 1.76 16.23 -1.00
N PRO A 33 3.04 16.07 -0.59
CA PRO A 33 3.40 15.26 0.58
C PRO A 33 2.67 15.63 1.87
N GLY A 34 2.40 16.92 2.09
CA GLY A 34 1.67 17.37 3.29
C GLY A 34 0.20 16.97 3.33
N TYR A 35 -0.37 16.47 2.21
CA TYR A 35 -1.80 16.25 2.04
C TYR A 35 -2.23 14.79 2.19
N ILE A 36 -1.33 13.89 2.57
CA ILE A 36 -1.60 12.45 2.73
C ILE A 36 -2.86 12.18 3.57
N ILE A 37 -3.04 12.93 4.66
CA ILE A 37 -4.18 12.77 5.59
C ILE A 37 -5.54 13.01 4.92
N PHE A 38 -5.59 13.81 3.85
CA PHE A 38 -6.82 14.06 3.08
C PHE A 38 -7.17 12.91 2.14
N GLY A 39 -6.21 12.03 1.86
CA GLY A 39 -6.46 10.81 1.11
C GLY A 39 -7.11 9.71 1.94
N TRP A 40 -6.97 9.74 3.28
CA TRP A 40 -7.57 8.75 4.18
C TRP A 40 -9.09 8.90 4.24
N GLY A 41 -9.82 7.79 4.05
CA GLY A 41 -11.29 7.82 3.97
C GLY A 41 -11.86 8.39 2.67
N SER A 42 -11.02 8.82 1.73
CA SER A 42 -11.45 9.30 0.42
C SER A 42 -11.76 8.14 -0.54
N GLU A 43 -12.22 8.45 -1.76
CA GLU A 43 -12.40 7.43 -2.81
C GLU A 43 -11.11 6.69 -3.20
N MET A 44 -9.94 7.29 -2.90
CA MET A 44 -8.63 6.67 -3.10
C MET A 44 -8.23 5.71 -1.97
N ASP A 45 -9.07 5.53 -0.94
CA ASP A 45 -8.79 4.68 0.21
C ASP A 45 -9.82 3.56 0.33
N TRP A 46 -9.36 2.32 0.37
CA TRP A 46 -10.19 1.16 0.70
C TRP A 46 -10.83 1.27 2.09
N SER A 47 -10.21 2.02 3.00
CA SER A 47 -10.74 2.31 4.34
C SER A 47 -11.14 1.04 5.10
N PHE A 48 -10.30 -0.01 5.01
CA PHE A 48 -10.58 -1.28 5.67
C PHE A 48 -10.75 -1.08 7.17
N LYS A 49 -11.66 -1.84 7.77
CA LYS A 49 -11.82 -1.90 9.21
C LYS A 49 -11.33 -3.24 9.71
N THR A 50 -10.60 -3.21 10.82
CA THR A 50 -10.27 -4.45 11.53
C THR A 50 -11.54 -5.02 12.16
N GLU A 51 -11.55 -6.33 12.38
CA GLU A 51 -12.49 -6.92 13.33
C GLU A 51 -12.21 -6.37 14.75
N PRO A 52 -13.22 -6.38 15.63
CA PRO A 52 -13.03 -6.04 17.04
C PRO A 52 -11.99 -6.98 17.68
N GLU A 53 -11.07 -6.41 18.47
CA GLU A 53 -10.05 -7.18 19.17
C GLU A 53 -10.00 -6.78 20.65
N ASP A 54 -9.93 -7.77 21.54
CA ASP A 54 -10.08 -7.56 22.97
C ASP A 54 -8.79 -7.13 23.68
N SER A 55 -7.63 -7.37 23.05
CA SER A 55 -6.31 -7.02 23.62
C SER A 55 -5.71 -5.71 23.10
N ILE A 56 -6.25 -5.13 22.03
CA ILE A 56 -5.73 -3.89 21.42
C ILE A 56 -6.88 -2.93 21.09
N PHE A 57 -6.57 -1.70 20.69
CA PHE A 57 -7.57 -0.69 20.32
C PHE A 57 -8.61 -0.39 21.43
N LEU A 58 -8.24 -0.58 22.69
CA LEU A 58 -9.14 -0.49 23.85
C LEU A 58 -9.83 0.89 24.00
N ALA A 59 -9.18 1.95 23.52
CA ALA A 59 -9.70 3.32 23.53
C ALA A 59 -10.47 3.69 22.24
N LEU A 60 -10.55 2.79 21.26
CA LEU A 60 -11.28 3.02 20.02
C LEU A 60 -12.71 2.48 20.11
N LYS A 61 -13.63 3.17 19.43
CA LYS A 61 -15.02 2.74 19.36
C LYS A 61 -15.11 1.34 18.73
N ASN A 62 -15.92 0.48 19.36
CA ASN A 62 -16.10 -0.93 18.98
C ASN A 62 -14.80 -1.75 18.94
N ARG A 63 -13.70 -1.27 19.53
CA ARG A 63 -12.37 -1.91 19.50
C ARG A 63 -11.88 -2.22 18.07
N THR A 64 -12.30 -1.41 17.11
CA THR A 64 -11.90 -1.53 15.70
C THR A 64 -11.00 -0.36 15.30
N ASN A 65 -10.09 -0.59 14.35
CA ASN A 65 -9.26 0.45 13.76
C ASN A 65 -9.47 0.52 12.23
N THR A 66 -9.30 1.71 11.66
CA THR A 66 -9.32 1.91 10.21
C THR A 66 -7.90 1.77 9.66
N TRP A 67 -7.71 0.92 8.66
CA TRP A 67 -6.44 0.66 8.01
C TRP A 67 -6.51 1.13 6.57
N SER A 68 -5.94 2.31 6.32
CA SER A 68 -5.92 2.91 4.99
C SER A 68 -5.06 2.11 4.02
N ARG A 69 -5.63 1.82 2.85
CA ARG A 69 -4.96 1.14 1.72
C ARG A 69 -5.35 1.83 0.43
N GLY A 70 -4.38 2.11 -0.44
CA GLY A 70 -4.64 2.85 -1.66
C GLY A 70 -5.51 2.06 -2.64
N LYS A 71 -6.58 2.71 -3.10
CA LYS A 71 -7.54 2.28 -4.11
C LYS A 71 -7.49 3.25 -5.29
N ALA A 72 -6.36 3.26 -5.98
CA ALA A 72 -6.12 4.03 -7.20
C ALA A 72 -4.81 3.53 -7.83
N LEU A 73 -4.55 3.94 -9.08
CA LEU A 73 -3.28 3.65 -9.74
C LEU A 73 -2.10 4.11 -8.87
N GLY A 74 -1.20 3.17 -8.56
CA GLY A 74 -0.10 3.35 -7.61
C GLY A 74 -0.34 2.64 -6.27
N GLY A 75 -1.58 2.29 -5.95
CA GLY A 75 -1.97 1.59 -4.72
C GLY A 75 -1.57 2.38 -3.47
N SER A 76 -1.20 1.71 -2.39
CA SER A 76 -0.79 2.37 -1.13
C SER A 76 0.42 3.31 -1.25
N SER A 77 1.18 3.29 -2.35
CA SER A 77 2.28 4.24 -2.54
C SER A 77 1.81 5.69 -2.67
N ILE A 78 0.55 5.93 -3.06
CA ILE A 78 -0.02 7.29 -3.20
C ILE A 78 -0.55 7.85 -1.86
N LEU A 79 -0.71 6.99 -0.84
CA LEU A 79 -1.20 7.33 0.49
C LEU A 79 -0.13 7.10 1.57
N ASN A 80 1.14 6.93 1.18
CA ASN A 80 2.23 6.66 2.11
C ASN A 80 2.81 7.96 2.68
N HIS A 81 3.66 7.83 3.71
CA HIS A 81 4.36 8.97 4.31
C HIS A 81 5.62 9.41 3.58
N ILE A 82 5.90 8.87 2.38
CA ILE A 82 7.10 9.16 1.58
C ILE A 82 8.42 8.89 2.36
N ILE A 83 8.34 8.09 3.42
CA ILE A 83 9.50 7.68 4.20
C ILE A 83 10.19 6.53 3.47
N TYR A 84 11.47 6.71 3.18
CA TYR A 84 12.32 5.67 2.60
C TYR A 84 13.31 5.14 3.65
N ILE A 85 13.11 3.90 4.08
CA ILE A 85 13.99 3.19 5.01
C ILE A 85 14.14 1.75 4.51
N ARG A 86 15.37 1.21 4.54
CA ARG A 86 15.64 -0.21 4.27
C ARG A 86 15.65 -1.00 5.59
N GLY A 87 15.28 -2.29 5.52
CA GLY A 87 15.33 -3.18 6.68
C GLY A 87 16.75 -3.46 7.16
N ASN A 88 16.87 -4.10 8.32
CA ASN A 88 18.17 -4.56 8.81
C ASN A 88 18.65 -5.74 7.95
N SER A 89 19.96 -5.87 7.70
CA SER A 89 20.52 -6.99 6.92
C SER A 89 20.07 -8.35 7.47
N LYS A 90 19.98 -8.47 8.79
CA LYS A 90 19.55 -9.69 9.48
C LYS A 90 18.11 -10.10 9.14
N ASP A 91 17.22 -9.16 8.84
CA ASP A 91 15.86 -9.48 8.42
C ASP A 91 15.88 -10.24 7.09
N TYR A 92 16.72 -9.81 6.16
CA TYR A 92 16.90 -10.47 4.86
C TYR A 92 17.60 -11.84 5.00
N ASP A 93 18.63 -11.93 5.85
CA ASP A 93 19.32 -13.19 6.14
C ASP A 93 18.36 -14.24 6.73
N ASN A 94 17.48 -13.81 7.65
CA ASN A 94 16.45 -14.66 8.24
C ASN A 94 15.45 -15.16 7.18
N TRP A 95 15.01 -14.31 6.25
CA TRP A 95 14.14 -14.74 5.16
C TRP A 95 14.81 -15.76 4.24
N ALA A 96 16.09 -15.60 3.94
CA ALA A 96 16.85 -16.58 3.16
C ALA A 96 16.93 -17.94 3.87
N ALA A 97 17.08 -17.95 5.20
CA ALA A 97 17.11 -19.18 5.99
C ALA A 97 15.76 -19.91 6.00
N LEU A 98 14.63 -19.18 6.05
CA LEU A 98 13.28 -19.76 5.98
C LEU A 98 12.98 -20.46 4.63
N ASN A 99 13.70 -20.10 3.57
CA ASN A 99 13.52 -20.70 2.24
C ASN A 99 14.35 -21.99 2.05
N ASN A 100 15.16 -22.38 3.02
CA ASN A 100 16.03 -23.57 2.97
C ASN A 100 15.55 -24.71 3.90
N SER A 101 14.27 -24.73 4.25
CA SER A 101 13.62 -25.78 5.06
C SER A 101 12.58 -26.55 4.25
#